data_AF-A0AAU7UC60-F1
#
_entry.id   AF-A0AAU7UC60-F1
#
_cell.length_a   1.000
_cell.length_b   1.000
_cell.length_c   1.000
_cell.angle_alpha   90.00
_cell.angle_beta   90.00
_cell.angle_gamma   90.00
#
_symmetry.space_group_name_H-M   'P 1'
#
loop_
_entity.id
_entity.type
_entity.pdbx_description
1 polymer ?
#
loop_
_entity_poly.entity_id
_entity_poly.type
_entity_poly.pdbx_seq_one_letter_code
_entity_poly.pdbx_strand_id
1 'polypeptide(L)'
;MSLPTSPTFDYWVELVELYEYKVRDLIAGRTPRGGRRSLGDLRDLLQAAPLDAALLRRFGRTDREWRNFLRAQVQRAHPAEEGALSHWSPQPQEAGGEQHALLELRYTIWREAMWIQAQAQAEQWLREPDLITLRVAYVLHVDLERGEHSMTLPRLGDPLTSLDNESVALTLLRELADQVCTAVRDGRRSGPGGAQPVLGRLRDALNAIVHNPYPRHPDQDVTTARVRAAERDRLGPELTRTLIEALRAETGAPRPAEERVRVREAAARLLEFLQRLVPTSDGGQGIEWPPLPQVLYASQERFALAQPDDGASALAVRLSGGSHTRWRNLPLRWKRAGEGWLLAVGDLEYRLSSRAEEQPGGIEISLGERTAVALVSGDYLYLHCPDEPGTDLGALMGLARVVAALLDPNGAYLNLRLARAVAQRLRDGRVDPDSVSALSADRYTAASGPALLAFARKGAENLLARLRHLPPPEAEQLFRAAAEAIEAPESHVAQLLGLLQQAADPLRLVPPSETQLPTVGPLRLVSPDETLSLRFAGEPLAIEVEGRVVTLRQDYKGDLAVVLPGAPAAILRDLLVLEVPLGGILLVRQGSFVMASVLPHLPVD
;
A
#
# COMPACT_ATOMS: atom_id res chain seq x y z
N MET A 1 -16.97 37.27 -28.98
CA MET A 1 -16.87 36.96 -27.54
C MET A 1 -15.47 37.30 -27.10
N SER A 2 -15.32 38.46 -26.46
CA SER A 2 -14.03 38.95 -25.97
C SER A 2 -13.75 38.32 -24.61
N LEU A 3 -12.56 37.74 -24.46
CA LEU A 3 -12.03 37.21 -23.20
C LEU A 3 -11.89 38.36 -22.17
N PRO A 4 -12.17 38.13 -20.87
CA PRO A 4 -12.00 39.15 -19.87
C PRO A 4 -10.50 39.37 -19.57
N THR A 5 -10.09 40.63 -19.79
CA THR A 5 -9.12 41.45 -19.06
C THR A 5 -8.12 40.77 -18.12
N SER A 6 -6.83 40.93 -18.45
CA SER A 6 -5.71 40.89 -17.51
C SER A 6 -6.04 41.64 -16.21
N PRO A 7 -5.63 41.15 -15.03
CA PRO A 7 -5.88 41.87 -13.78
C PRO A 7 -5.28 43.28 -13.86
N THR A 8 -6.14 44.28 -13.69
CA THR A 8 -5.77 45.69 -13.68
C THR A 8 -4.82 45.98 -12.51
N PHE A 9 -4.02 47.04 -12.63
CA PHE A 9 -3.12 47.52 -11.57
C PHE A 9 -3.82 47.60 -10.20
N ASP A 10 -5.08 48.01 -10.18
CA ASP A 10 -5.91 48.15 -8.97
C ASP A 10 -6.15 46.82 -8.23
N TYR A 11 -6.22 45.69 -8.93
CA TYR A 11 -6.42 44.37 -8.32
C TYR A 11 -5.26 43.98 -7.39
N TRP A 12 -4.02 44.26 -7.81
CA TRP A 12 -2.83 43.94 -7.01
C TRP A 12 -2.66 44.89 -5.83
N VAL A 13 -3.10 46.14 -5.98
CA VAL A 13 -3.12 47.12 -4.88
C VAL A 13 -4.06 46.66 -3.78
N GLU A 14 -5.30 46.26 -4.12
CA GLU A 14 -6.29 45.76 -3.17
C GLU A 14 -5.81 44.52 -2.40
N LEU A 15 -5.12 43.60 -3.09
CA LEU A 15 -4.60 42.39 -2.46
C LEU A 15 -3.43 42.67 -1.51
N VAL A 16 -2.53 43.60 -1.86
CA VAL A 16 -1.46 44.05 -0.97
C VAL A 16 -2.05 44.76 0.26
N GLU A 17 -3.09 45.57 0.09
CA GLU A 17 -3.80 46.23 1.20
C GLU A 17 -4.52 45.22 2.11
N LEU A 18 -5.13 44.20 1.52
CA LEU A 18 -5.73 43.10 2.27
C LEU A 18 -4.67 42.33 3.08
N TYR A 19 -3.48 42.12 2.50
CA TYR A 19 -2.37 41.46 3.18
C TYR A 19 -1.85 42.31 4.34
N GLU A 20 -1.65 43.61 4.13
CA GLU A 20 -1.30 44.58 5.17
C GLU A 20 -2.31 44.59 6.32
N TYR A 21 -3.61 44.61 6.01
CA TYR A 21 -4.68 44.58 6.99
C TYR A 21 -4.64 43.30 7.83
N LYS A 22 -4.55 42.13 7.18
CA LYS A 22 -4.55 40.83 7.88
C LYS A 22 -3.28 40.62 8.72
N VAL A 23 -2.12 41.09 8.27
CA VAL A 23 -0.87 41.03 9.07
C VAL A 23 -0.98 41.94 10.29
N ARG A 24 -1.54 43.14 10.17
CA ARG A 24 -1.77 44.04 11.32
C ARG A 24 -2.73 43.43 12.34
N ASP A 25 -3.81 42.81 11.89
CA ASP A 25 -4.74 42.11 12.78
C ASP A 25 -4.05 40.96 13.54
N LEU A 26 -3.24 40.16 12.83
CA LEU A 26 -2.48 39.08 13.45
C LEU A 26 -1.49 39.59 14.50
N ILE A 27 -0.75 40.67 14.20
CA ILE A 27 0.21 41.28 15.12
C ILE A 27 -0.50 41.88 16.35
N ALA A 28 -1.70 42.44 16.16
CA ALA A 28 -2.55 42.95 17.23
C ALA A 28 -3.22 41.85 18.08
N GLY A 29 -2.94 40.56 17.81
CA GLY A 29 -3.55 39.43 18.52
C GLY A 29 -4.99 39.16 18.14
N ARG A 30 -5.50 39.77 17.06
CA ARG A 30 -6.83 39.50 16.49
C ARG A 30 -6.73 38.40 15.44
N THR A 31 -7.82 37.67 15.24
CA THR A 31 -7.90 36.65 14.18
C THR A 31 -8.21 37.35 12.86
N PRO A 32 -7.35 37.25 11.82
CA PRO A 32 -7.62 37.88 10.53
C PRO A 32 -8.87 37.27 9.87
N ARG A 33 -9.63 38.10 9.14
CA ARG A 33 -10.80 37.61 8.38
C ARG A 33 -10.36 36.55 7.35
N GLY A 34 -10.99 35.37 7.41
CA GLY A 34 -10.59 34.17 6.65
C GLY A 34 -9.59 33.25 7.37
N GLY A 35 -9.21 33.56 8.61
CA GLY A 35 -8.30 32.75 9.41
C GLY A 35 -6.83 32.85 8.97
N ARG A 36 -5.94 32.19 9.72
CA ARG A 36 -4.48 32.20 9.48
C ARG A 36 -4.08 31.59 8.13
N ARG A 37 -4.86 30.62 7.62
CA ARG A 37 -4.65 30.00 6.30
C ARG A 37 -4.83 31.00 5.16
N SER A 38 -5.90 31.81 5.20
CA SER A 38 -6.13 32.87 4.20
C SER A 38 -5.09 33.99 4.16
N LEU A 39 -4.19 34.05 5.16
CA LEU A 39 -3.04 34.93 5.17
C LEU A 39 -1.84 34.29 4.45
N GLY A 40 -1.68 32.97 4.60
CA GLY A 40 -0.72 32.17 3.85
C GLY A 40 -1.06 32.15 2.36
N ASP A 41 -2.30 31.82 2.01
CA ASP A 41 -2.74 31.78 0.61
C ASP A 41 -2.59 33.15 -0.09
N LEU A 42 -2.91 34.23 0.62
CA LEU A 42 -2.74 35.60 0.12
C LEU A 42 -1.26 35.98 -0.05
N ARG A 43 -0.38 35.48 0.83
CA ARG A 43 1.06 35.69 0.72
C ARG A 43 1.63 34.96 -0.48
N ASP A 44 1.24 33.72 -0.70
CA ASP A 44 1.73 32.89 -1.81
C ASP A 44 1.26 33.47 -3.15
N LEU A 45 0.01 33.94 -3.20
CA LEU A 45 -0.54 34.66 -4.34
C LEU A 45 0.21 35.97 -4.63
N LEU A 46 0.55 36.76 -3.61
CA LEU A 46 1.33 38.00 -3.77
C LEU A 46 2.81 37.75 -4.08
N GLN A 47 3.36 36.60 -3.69
CA GLN A 47 4.72 36.20 -4.01
C GLN A 47 4.88 35.77 -5.48
N ALA A 48 3.83 35.18 -6.06
CA ALA A 48 3.76 34.82 -7.48
C ALA A 48 3.23 35.94 -8.38
N ALA A 49 2.76 37.06 -7.81
CA ALA A 49 2.13 38.16 -8.54
C ALA A 49 3.16 39.04 -9.29
N PRO A 50 2.79 39.59 -10.47
CA PRO A 50 3.58 40.58 -11.19
C PRO A 50 3.47 41.97 -10.53
N LEU A 51 3.95 42.10 -9.29
CA LEU A 51 3.91 43.35 -8.53
C LEU A 51 4.90 44.38 -9.09
N ASP A 52 4.48 45.64 -9.14
CA ASP A 52 5.38 46.74 -9.46
C ASP A 52 6.39 47.00 -8.32
N ALA A 53 7.40 47.84 -8.57
CA ALA A 53 8.44 48.12 -7.58
C ALA A 53 7.93 48.83 -6.31
N ALA A 54 6.76 49.46 -6.33
CA ALA A 54 6.17 50.11 -5.16
C ALA A 54 5.43 49.09 -4.28
N LEU A 55 4.60 48.25 -4.88
CA LEU A 55 3.85 47.16 -4.25
C LEU A 55 4.78 46.07 -3.73
N LEU A 56 5.84 45.72 -4.46
CA LEU A 56 6.84 44.76 -3.99
C LEU A 56 7.57 45.24 -2.72
N ARG A 57 7.84 46.56 -2.61
CA ARG A 57 8.43 47.16 -1.40
C ARG A 57 7.45 47.19 -0.23
N ARG A 58 6.17 47.45 -0.48
CA ARG A 58 5.09 47.38 0.54
C ARG A 58 4.94 45.95 1.05
N PHE A 59 4.71 45.00 0.15
CA PHE A 59 4.61 43.58 0.45
C PHE A 59 5.85 43.07 1.21
N GLY A 60 7.05 43.37 0.72
CA GLY A 60 8.30 42.94 1.36
C GLY A 60 8.54 43.54 2.75
N ARG A 61 7.95 44.69 3.09
CA ARG A 61 7.97 45.25 4.44
C ARG A 61 7.03 44.47 5.36
N THR A 62 5.79 44.29 4.92
CA THR A 62 4.74 43.58 5.66
C THR A 62 5.09 42.10 5.87
N ASP A 63 5.71 41.45 4.89
CA ASP A 63 6.18 40.07 5.00
C ASP A 63 7.30 39.92 6.05
N ARG A 64 8.18 40.93 6.21
CA ARG A 64 9.17 40.94 7.29
C ARG A 64 8.51 41.07 8.65
N GLU A 65 7.49 41.92 8.78
CA GLU A 65 6.72 42.08 10.04
C GLU A 65 6.04 40.76 10.42
N TRP A 66 5.42 40.09 9.46
CA TRP A 66 4.80 38.77 9.65
C TRP A 66 5.83 37.70 10.06
N ARG A 67 6.97 37.61 9.36
CA ARG A 67 8.05 36.66 9.72
C ARG A 67 8.67 36.94 11.09
N ASN A 68 8.86 38.20 11.44
CA ASN A 68 9.37 38.59 12.76
C ASN A 68 8.38 38.22 13.87
N PHE A 69 7.08 38.41 13.63
CA PHE A 69 6.03 37.97 14.55
C PHE A 69 6.03 36.45 14.76
N LEU A 70 6.17 35.66 13.69
CA LEU A 70 6.28 34.20 13.79
C LEU A 70 7.52 33.76 14.56
N ARG A 71 8.69 34.37 14.31
CA ARG A 71 9.91 34.09 15.09
C ARG A 71 9.74 34.44 16.57
N ALA A 72 9.10 35.57 16.88
CA ALA A 72 8.82 35.98 18.25
C ALA A 72 7.80 35.04 18.95
N GLN A 73 6.85 34.45 18.23
CA GLN A 73 5.96 33.42 18.78
C GLN A 73 6.72 32.12 19.11
N VAL A 74 7.64 31.70 18.24
CA VAL A 74 8.48 30.51 18.47
C VAL A 74 9.44 30.73 19.64
N GLN A 75 10.03 31.94 19.76
CA GLN A 75 10.94 32.28 20.87
C GLN A 75 10.22 32.46 22.21
N ARG A 76 8.94 32.84 22.24
CA ARG A 76 8.14 32.88 23.48
C ARG A 76 7.71 31.50 23.99
N ALA A 77 7.80 30.46 23.16
CA ALA A 77 7.46 29.09 23.54
C ALA A 77 8.61 28.34 24.26
N HIS A 78 9.80 28.94 24.36
CA HIS A 78 10.96 28.38 25.06
C HIS A 78 11.68 29.46 25.88
N PRO A 79 11.73 29.40 27.22
CA PRO A 79 12.68 30.22 27.96
C PRO A 79 14.08 29.68 27.70
N ALA A 80 14.99 30.59 27.32
CA ALA A 80 16.38 30.28 27.05
C ALA A 80 17.15 30.09 28.37
N GLU A 81 17.75 28.93 28.56
CA GLU A 81 18.93 28.77 29.41
C GLU A 81 20.17 28.76 28.50
N GLU A 82 20.96 29.82 28.63
CA GLU A 82 22.33 29.90 28.11
C GLU A 82 23.25 29.06 28.99
N GLY A 83 23.94 28.08 28.39
CA GLY A 83 24.95 27.27 29.04
C GLY A 83 25.94 26.74 28.02
N ALA A 84 27.19 27.16 28.15
CA ALA A 84 28.29 26.95 27.21
C ALA A 84 28.67 25.48 26.97
N LEU A 85 29.23 25.23 25.77
CA LEU A 85 30.49 24.51 25.47
C LEU A 85 30.36 23.59 24.25
N SER A 86 31.30 23.80 23.31
CA SER A 86 32.22 22.84 22.71
C SER A 86 31.80 21.38 22.48
N HIS A 87 32.45 20.78 21.47
CA HIS A 87 32.42 19.38 21.05
C HIS A 87 31.24 19.01 20.14
N TRP A 88 31.48 19.18 18.84
CA TRP A 88 30.69 18.52 17.81
C TRP A 88 30.86 17.00 17.99
N SER A 89 29.79 16.36 18.45
CA SER A 89 29.55 14.93 18.38
C SER A 89 28.08 14.77 17.99
N PRO A 90 27.74 13.88 17.04
CA PRO A 90 26.34 13.64 16.71
C PRO A 90 25.67 13.10 17.98
N GLN A 91 24.76 13.88 18.57
CA GLN A 91 24.02 13.38 19.73
C GLN A 91 23.21 12.14 19.31
N PRO A 92 23.27 11.05 20.05
CA PRO A 92 22.31 9.98 19.91
C PRO A 92 20.94 10.55 20.28
N GLN A 93 20.02 10.65 19.31
CA GLN A 93 18.64 10.98 19.60
C GLN A 93 18.06 9.95 20.56
N GLU A 94 17.38 10.46 21.58
CA GLU A 94 16.85 9.73 22.74
C GLU A 94 16.07 8.47 22.35
N ALA A 95 16.11 7.46 23.22
CA ALA A 95 15.51 6.13 23.04
C ALA A 95 13.97 6.11 22.77
N GLY A 96 13.29 7.26 22.78
CA GLY A 96 11.88 7.42 22.36
C GLY A 96 11.67 7.89 20.92
N GLY A 97 12.68 8.49 20.27
CA GLY A 97 12.54 9.13 18.95
C GLY A 97 12.28 8.15 17.81
N GLU A 98 13.00 7.02 17.76
CA GLU A 98 12.82 6.01 16.71
C GLU A 98 11.46 5.34 16.79
N GLN A 99 11.00 4.97 17.99
CA GLN A 99 9.69 4.36 18.14
C GLN A 99 8.57 5.31 17.67
N HIS A 100 8.67 6.60 17.99
CA HIS A 100 7.72 7.59 17.48
C HIS A 100 7.79 7.72 15.96
N ALA A 101 8.99 7.81 15.37
CA ALA A 101 9.17 7.88 13.92
C ALA A 101 8.62 6.63 13.19
N LEU A 102 8.81 5.43 13.76
CA LEU A 102 8.26 4.20 13.22
C LEU A 102 6.74 4.11 13.36
N LEU A 103 6.15 4.69 14.41
CA LEU A 103 4.70 4.82 14.54
C LEU A 103 4.11 5.75 13.46
N GLU A 104 4.79 6.85 13.15
CA GLU A 104 4.40 7.74 12.05
C GLU A 104 4.61 7.06 10.68
N LEU A 105 5.70 6.30 10.49
CA LEU A 105 5.89 5.50 9.27
C LEU A 105 4.78 4.45 9.10
N ARG A 106 4.45 3.73 10.18
CA ARG A 106 3.34 2.77 10.21
C ARG A 106 2.02 3.44 9.82
N TYR A 107 1.78 4.66 10.29
CA TYR A 107 0.62 5.44 9.89
C TYR A 107 0.63 5.76 8.39
N THR A 108 1.77 6.21 7.85
CA THR A 108 1.91 6.48 6.41
C THR A 108 1.65 5.23 5.56
N ILE A 109 2.17 4.07 5.96
CA ILE A 109 1.94 2.78 5.26
C ILE A 109 0.45 2.43 5.26
N TRP A 110 -0.19 2.53 6.42
CA TRP A 110 -1.62 2.23 6.54
C TRP A 110 -2.48 3.21 5.73
N ARG A 111 -2.20 4.51 5.83
CA ARG A 111 -2.92 5.56 5.09
C ARG A 111 -2.83 5.35 3.58
N GLU A 112 -1.66 4.99 3.07
CA GLU A 112 -1.49 4.69 1.63
C GLU A 112 -2.38 3.53 1.19
N ALA A 113 -2.48 2.46 1.99
CA ALA A 113 -3.38 1.36 1.70
C ALA A 113 -4.86 1.79 1.69
N MET A 114 -5.25 2.71 2.57
CA MET A 114 -6.61 3.28 2.59
C MET A 114 -6.90 4.13 1.35
N TRP A 115 -5.90 4.83 0.81
CA TRP A 115 -6.07 5.59 -0.43
C TRP A 115 -6.25 4.71 -1.66
N ILE A 116 -5.51 3.60 -1.76
CA ILE A 116 -5.72 2.61 -2.82
C ILE A 116 -7.17 2.08 -2.77
N GLN A 117 -7.69 1.82 -1.56
CA GLN A 117 -9.10 1.45 -1.40
C GLN A 117 -10.07 2.55 -1.80
N ALA A 118 -9.79 3.81 -1.44
CA ALA A 118 -10.61 4.95 -1.79
C ALA A 118 -10.66 5.20 -3.30
N GLN A 119 -9.54 5.04 -3.99
CA GLN A 119 -9.46 5.12 -5.45
C GLN A 119 -10.30 4.03 -6.11
N ALA A 120 -10.11 2.77 -5.72
CA ALA A 120 -10.91 1.65 -6.26
C ALA A 120 -12.42 1.84 -6.00
N GLN A 121 -12.78 2.38 -4.84
CA GLN A 121 -14.18 2.66 -4.50
C GLN A 121 -14.77 3.82 -5.33
N ALA A 122 -13.99 4.87 -5.58
CA ALA A 122 -14.38 5.99 -6.41
C ALA A 122 -14.64 5.55 -7.86
N GLU A 123 -13.75 4.71 -8.43
CA GLU A 123 -13.94 4.11 -9.76
C GLU A 123 -15.22 3.28 -9.84
N GLN A 124 -15.58 2.56 -8.77
CA GLN A 124 -16.83 1.82 -8.69
C GLN A 124 -18.04 2.77 -8.66
N TRP A 125 -18.01 3.83 -7.86
CA TRP A 125 -19.13 4.77 -7.73
C TRP A 125 -19.32 5.70 -8.91
N LEU A 126 -18.26 5.96 -9.69
CA LEU A 126 -18.37 6.64 -10.99
C LEU A 126 -19.21 5.86 -12.00
N ARG A 127 -19.35 4.54 -11.83
CA ARG A 127 -20.20 3.68 -12.67
C ARG A 127 -21.64 3.58 -12.17
N GLU A 128 -21.96 4.17 -11.01
CA GLU A 128 -23.33 4.15 -10.48
C GLU A 128 -24.24 5.09 -11.28
N PRO A 129 -25.51 4.70 -11.53
CA PRO A 129 -26.49 5.60 -12.10
C PRO A 129 -26.73 6.79 -11.16
N ASP A 130 -26.87 7.99 -11.74
CA ASP A 130 -27.12 9.25 -11.03
C ASP A 130 -26.03 9.70 -10.02
N LEU A 131 -24.90 8.99 -9.96
CA LEU A 131 -23.74 9.27 -9.09
C LEU A 131 -24.15 9.51 -7.62
N ILE A 132 -25.21 8.84 -7.17
CA ILE A 132 -25.91 9.19 -5.93
C ILE A 132 -24.98 9.07 -4.71
N THR A 133 -24.11 8.06 -4.68
CA THR A 133 -23.18 7.85 -3.57
C THR A 133 -22.08 8.92 -3.54
N LEU A 134 -21.56 9.34 -4.70
CA LEU A 134 -20.60 10.46 -4.79
C LEU A 134 -21.23 11.80 -4.37
N ARG A 135 -22.50 12.03 -4.73
CA ARG A 135 -23.23 13.23 -4.31
C ARG A 135 -23.43 13.29 -2.81
N VAL A 136 -23.73 12.15 -2.17
CA VAL A 136 -23.80 12.06 -0.70
C VAL A 136 -22.42 12.22 -0.06
N ALA A 137 -21.38 11.62 -0.64
CA ALA A 137 -20.00 11.77 -0.18
C ALA A 137 -19.52 13.24 -0.22
N TYR A 138 -19.90 13.98 -1.27
CA TYR A 138 -19.61 15.41 -1.40
C TYR A 138 -20.26 16.23 -0.28
N VAL A 139 -21.56 16.00 -0.01
CA VAL A 139 -22.26 16.67 1.09
C VAL A 139 -21.61 16.34 2.43
N LEU A 140 -21.30 15.05 2.68
CA LEU A 140 -20.62 14.64 3.90
C LEU A 140 -19.27 15.33 4.06
N HIS A 141 -18.45 15.37 3.00
CA HIS A 141 -17.15 16.02 3.03
C HIS A 141 -17.27 17.51 3.40
N VAL A 142 -18.19 18.25 2.75
CA VAL A 142 -18.42 19.67 3.03
C VAL A 142 -18.96 19.88 4.45
N ASP A 143 -19.89 19.05 4.91
CA ASP A 143 -20.45 19.12 6.26
C ASP A 143 -19.37 18.87 7.32
N LEU A 144 -18.46 17.92 7.09
CA LEU A 144 -17.34 17.63 7.99
C LEU A 144 -16.33 18.78 8.03
N GLU A 145 -16.04 19.42 6.89
CA GLU A 145 -15.14 20.58 6.85
C GLU A 145 -15.73 21.81 7.55
N ARG A 146 -17.03 22.06 7.36
CA ARG A 146 -17.72 23.25 7.91
C ARG A 146 -18.20 23.07 9.35
N GLY A 147 -18.43 21.82 9.78
CA GLY A 147 -19.05 21.51 11.06
C GLY A 147 -20.54 21.89 11.13
N GLU A 148 -21.21 22.03 9.98
CA GLU A 148 -22.62 22.42 9.86
C GLU A 148 -23.34 21.54 8.83
N HIS A 149 -24.60 21.18 9.10
CA HIS A 149 -25.44 20.33 8.22
C HIS A 149 -26.36 21.17 7.34
N SER A 150 -25.78 22.06 6.55
CA SER A 150 -26.53 23.02 5.73
C SER A 150 -26.43 22.75 4.22
N MET A 151 -25.57 21.82 3.80
CA MET A 151 -25.33 21.60 2.39
C MET A 151 -26.46 20.80 1.74
N THR A 152 -26.95 21.31 0.60
CA THR A 152 -27.97 20.62 -0.19
C THR A 152 -27.33 19.58 -1.09
N LEU A 153 -27.97 18.42 -1.24
CA LEU A 153 -27.52 17.40 -2.18
C LEU A 153 -27.48 17.96 -3.62
N PRO A 154 -26.29 17.99 -4.27
CA PRO A 154 -26.13 18.61 -5.59
C PRO A 154 -26.95 17.87 -6.65
N ARG A 155 -27.22 18.50 -7.79
CA ARG A 155 -27.91 17.84 -8.93
C ARG A 155 -26.94 16.92 -9.68
N LEU A 156 -27.48 15.97 -10.43
CA LEU A 156 -26.68 15.23 -11.43
C LEU A 156 -26.18 16.24 -12.47
N GLY A 157 -24.89 16.20 -12.78
CA GLY A 157 -24.25 17.13 -13.72
C GLY A 157 -24.18 18.58 -13.23
N ASP A 158 -24.22 18.81 -11.91
CA ASP A 158 -24.03 20.16 -11.35
C ASP A 158 -22.59 20.64 -11.61
N PRO A 159 -22.40 21.69 -12.44
CA PRO A 159 -21.07 22.12 -12.87
C PRO A 159 -20.21 22.65 -11.72
N LEU A 160 -20.82 23.09 -10.61
CA LEU A 160 -20.07 23.56 -9.45
C LEU A 160 -19.41 22.41 -8.68
N THR A 161 -19.96 21.20 -8.80
CA THR A 161 -19.43 20.01 -8.15
C THR A 161 -18.66 19.12 -9.11
N SER A 162 -19.03 19.09 -10.40
CA SER A 162 -18.37 18.32 -11.46
C SER A 162 -18.04 16.86 -11.07
N LEU A 163 -18.96 16.20 -10.34
CA LEU A 163 -18.76 14.85 -9.80
C LEU A 163 -18.70 13.74 -10.86
N ASP A 164 -19.10 14.07 -12.09
CA ASP A 164 -18.93 13.23 -13.28
C ASP A 164 -17.49 13.22 -13.80
N ASN A 165 -16.65 14.17 -13.37
CA ASN A 165 -15.22 14.16 -13.64
C ASN A 165 -14.49 13.18 -12.71
N GLU A 166 -13.81 12.21 -13.30
CA GLU A 166 -13.04 11.19 -12.59
C GLU A 166 -12.04 11.79 -11.60
N SER A 167 -11.29 12.83 -12.00
CA SER A 167 -10.28 13.43 -11.11
C SER A 167 -10.90 14.10 -9.87
N VAL A 168 -12.10 14.66 -10.03
CA VAL A 168 -12.84 15.31 -8.93
C VAL A 168 -13.39 14.25 -7.97
N ALA A 169 -13.97 13.17 -8.50
CA ALA A 169 -14.46 12.06 -7.68
C ALA A 169 -13.33 11.35 -6.92
N LEU A 170 -12.19 11.10 -7.58
CA LEU A 170 -10.99 10.55 -6.94
C LEU A 170 -10.47 11.46 -5.83
N THR A 171 -10.40 12.77 -6.08
CA THR A 171 -9.94 13.76 -5.09
C THR A 171 -10.87 13.80 -3.88
N LEU A 172 -12.19 13.87 -4.10
CA LEU A 172 -13.20 13.88 -3.05
C LEU A 172 -13.07 12.67 -2.11
N LEU A 173 -12.98 11.47 -2.69
CA LEU A 173 -12.88 10.22 -1.92
C LEU A 173 -11.55 10.11 -1.18
N ARG A 174 -10.46 10.58 -1.78
CA ARG A 174 -9.16 10.67 -1.13
C ARG A 174 -9.20 11.61 0.07
N GLU A 175 -9.73 12.83 -0.09
CA GLU A 175 -9.82 13.82 0.98
C GLU A 175 -10.71 13.34 2.12
N LEU A 176 -11.86 12.72 1.80
CA LEU A 176 -12.74 12.11 2.79
C LEU A 176 -12.02 10.98 3.55
N ALA A 177 -11.30 10.10 2.84
CA ALA A 177 -10.50 9.05 3.47
C ALA A 177 -9.41 9.63 4.37
N ASP A 178 -8.78 10.73 3.96
CA ASP A 178 -7.75 11.42 4.73
C ASP A 178 -8.27 12.04 6.02
N GLN A 179 -9.45 12.64 5.98
CA GLN A 179 -10.12 13.16 7.16
C GLN A 179 -10.39 12.03 8.17
N VAL A 180 -10.88 10.87 7.70
CA VAL A 180 -11.09 9.69 8.55
C VAL A 180 -9.77 9.18 9.12
N CYS A 181 -8.76 8.98 8.27
CA CYS A 181 -7.45 8.46 8.69
C CYS A 181 -6.80 9.35 9.74
N THR A 182 -6.84 10.67 9.53
CA THR A 182 -6.30 11.66 10.46
C THR A 182 -7.06 11.64 11.79
N ALA A 183 -8.39 11.59 11.74
CA ALA A 183 -9.22 11.53 12.94
C ALA A 183 -8.99 10.25 13.76
N VAL A 184 -8.77 9.10 13.10
CA VAL A 184 -8.42 7.83 13.75
C VAL A 184 -7.05 7.93 14.42
N ARG A 185 -6.04 8.46 13.72
CA ARG A 185 -4.69 8.67 14.28
C ARG A 185 -4.72 9.54 15.53
N ASP A 186 -5.42 10.66 15.45
CA ASP A 186 -5.48 11.65 16.53
C ASP A 186 -6.29 11.11 17.71
N GLY A 187 -7.40 10.40 17.45
CA GLY A 187 -8.19 9.73 18.49
C GLY A 187 -7.38 8.68 19.26
N ARG A 188 -6.49 7.93 18.59
CA ARG A 188 -5.64 6.93 19.24
C ARG A 188 -4.59 7.55 20.17
N ARG A 189 -4.15 8.79 19.90
CA ARG A 189 -3.28 9.55 20.83
C ARG A 189 -3.97 9.83 22.16
N SER A 190 -5.30 9.79 22.21
CA SER A 190 -6.12 9.98 23.42
C SER A 190 -6.45 8.68 24.17
N GLY A 191 -6.19 7.49 23.60
CA GLY A 191 -6.38 6.19 24.26
C GLY A 191 -7.01 5.09 23.39
N PRO A 192 -7.11 3.85 23.89
CA PRO A 192 -7.77 2.74 23.19
C PRO A 192 -9.27 3.02 23.01
N GLY A 193 -9.81 2.77 21.81
CA GLY A 193 -11.21 3.09 21.45
C GLY A 193 -11.41 4.51 20.89
N GLY A 194 -10.34 5.28 20.69
CA GLY A 194 -10.38 6.68 20.24
C GLY A 194 -11.04 6.94 18.87
N ALA A 195 -11.28 5.92 18.04
CA ALA A 195 -12.01 6.09 16.78
C ALA A 195 -13.54 5.91 16.90
N GLN A 196 -14.06 5.39 18.01
CA GLN A 196 -15.52 5.37 18.24
C GLN A 196 -16.20 6.74 18.11
N PRO A 197 -15.64 7.85 18.66
CA PRO A 197 -16.20 9.18 18.43
C PRO A 197 -16.09 9.64 16.96
N VAL A 198 -15.14 9.12 16.18
CA VAL A 198 -15.06 9.39 14.74
C VAL A 198 -16.22 8.71 14.01
N LEU A 199 -16.42 7.41 14.24
CA LEU A 199 -17.53 6.66 13.65
C LEU A 199 -18.89 7.18 14.11
N GLY A 200 -19.01 7.64 15.36
CA GLY A 200 -20.21 8.32 15.87
C GLY A 200 -20.51 9.58 15.07
N ARG A 201 -19.54 10.49 14.94
CA ARG A 201 -19.68 11.73 14.15
C ARG A 201 -20.05 11.47 12.69
N LEU A 202 -19.43 10.47 12.06
CA LEU A 202 -19.75 10.09 10.67
C LEU A 202 -21.19 9.57 10.55
N ARG A 203 -21.65 8.74 11.50
CA ARG A 203 -23.04 8.26 11.53
C ARG A 203 -24.02 9.41 11.73
N ASP A 204 -23.72 10.34 12.64
CA ASP A 204 -24.60 11.48 12.93
C ASP A 204 -24.70 12.41 11.71
N ALA A 205 -23.58 12.70 11.05
CA ALA A 205 -23.56 13.51 9.83
C ALA A 205 -24.34 12.84 8.68
N LEU A 206 -24.14 11.53 8.46
CA LEU A 206 -24.90 10.79 7.45
C LEU A 206 -26.39 10.72 7.78
N ASN A 207 -26.75 10.55 9.05
CA ASN A 207 -28.14 10.56 9.49
C ASN A 207 -28.79 11.94 9.25
N ALA A 208 -28.06 13.03 9.47
CA ALA A 208 -28.53 14.38 9.16
C ALA A 208 -28.83 14.54 7.66
N ILE A 209 -27.93 14.06 6.79
CA ILE A 209 -28.10 14.07 5.33
C ILE A 209 -29.33 13.24 4.92
N VAL A 210 -29.51 12.05 5.51
CA VAL A 210 -30.67 11.19 5.21
C VAL A 210 -31.98 11.82 5.67
N HIS A 211 -31.98 12.48 6.82
CA HIS A 211 -33.17 13.10 7.38
C HIS A 211 -33.61 14.33 6.58
N ASN A 212 -32.65 15.16 6.17
CA ASN A 212 -32.90 16.41 5.46
C ASN A 212 -31.93 16.62 4.28
N PRO A 213 -32.04 15.85 3.18
CA PRO A 213 -31.12 15.94 2.04
C PRO A 213 -31.26 17.24 1.24
N TYR A 214 -32.35 17.98 1.46
CA TYR A 214 -32.66 19.24 0.80
C TYR A 214 -33.05 20.27 1.87
N PRO A 215 -32.08 20.76 2.66
CA PRO A 215 -32.33 21.81 3.62
C PRO A 215 -32.90 23.04 2.92
N ARG A 216 -33.77 23.78 3.62
CA ARG A 216 -34.43 24.95 3.05
C ARG A 216 -33.38 26.00 2.70
N HIS A 217 -33.43 26.51 1.47
CA HIS A 217 -32.58 27.63 1.07
C HIS A 217 -33.00 28.89 1.85
N PRO A 218 -32.09 29.74 2.32
CA PRO A 218 -32.44 30.97 3.04
C PRO A 218 -33.41 31.86 2.25
N ASP A 219 -33.29 31.90 0.92
CA ASP A 219 -34.17 32.68 0.05
C ASP A 219 -35.48 31.97 -0.34
N GLN A 220 -35.72 30.74 0.12
CA GLN A 220 -36.89 29.96 -0.29
C GLN A 220 -38.21 30.61 0.18
N ASP A 221 -38.19 31.26 1.34
CA ASP A 221 -39.34 32.03 1.85
C ASP A 221 -39.57 33.31 1.02
N VAL A 222 -38.49 33.93 0.52
CA VAL A 222 -38.56 35.10 -0.37
C VAL A 222 -39.16 34.69 -1.71
N THR A 223 -38.73 33.57 -2.30
CA THR A 223 -39.29 33.06 -3.56
C THR A 223 -40.75 32.63 -3.38
N THR A 224 -41.08 31.98 -2.26
CA THR A 224 -42.47 31.60 -1.93
C THR A 224 -43.36 32.84 -1.77
N ALA A 225 -42.84 33.90 -1.14
CA ALA A 225 -43.54 35.19 -1.04
C ALA A 225 -43.71 35.86 -2.42
N ARG A 226 -42.69 35.81 -3.30
CA ARG A 226 -42.75 36.32 -4.68
C ARG A 226 -43.78 35.57 -5.53
N VAL A 227 -43.84 34.24 -5.41
CA VAL A 227 -44.86 33.42 -6.10
C VAL A 227 -46.26 33.78 -5.61
N ARG A 228 -46.47 33.89 -4.29
CA ARG A 228 -47.76 34.32 -3.72
C ARG A 228 -48.15 35.75 -4.12
N ALA A 229 -47.17 36.63 -4.32
CA ALA A 229 -47.40 37.98 -4.82
C ALA A 229 -47.82 37.96 -6.29
N ALA A 230 -47.13 37.19 -7.14
CA ALA A 230 -47.46 37.01 -8.55
C ALA A 230 -48.86 36.41 -8.76
N GLU A 231 -49.29 35.47 -7.91
CA GLU A 231 -50.64 34.89 -7.93
C GLU A 231 -51.74 35.89 -7.56
N ARG A 232 -51.41 36.94 -6.80
CA ARG A 232 -52.34 38.00 -6.38
C ARG A 232 -52.36 39.19 -7.34
N ASP A 233 -51.39 39.25 -8.25
CA ASP A 233 -51.24 40.37 -9.17
C ASP A 233 -52.23 40.25 -10.34
N ARG A 234 -52.71 41.37 -10.88
CA ARG A 234 -53.69 41.38 -12.00
C ARG A 234 -53.01 41.21 -13.36
N LEU A 235 -52.10 40.24 -13.45
CA LEU A 235 -51.48 39.84 -14.71
C LEU A 235 -52.41 38.85 -15.44
N GLY A 236 -52.40 38.87 -16.77
CA GLY A 236 -53.13 37.88 -17.57
C GLY A 236 -52.66 36.45 -17.28
N PRO A 237 -53.52 35.42 -17.40
CA PRO A 237 -53.25 34.06 -16.91
C PRO A 237 -51.99 33.42 -17.50
N GLU A 238 -51.69 33.69 -18.77
CA GLU A 238 -50.46 33.25 -19.46
C GLU A 238 -49.19 33.88 -18.84
N LEU A 239 -49.24 35.17 -18.49
CA LEU A 239 -48.10 35.90 -17.94
C LEU A 239 -47.81 35.49 -16.50
N THR A 240 -48.87 35.32 -15.70
CA THR A 240 -48.76 34.80 -14.32
C THR A 240 -48.14 33.42 -14.31
N ARG A 241 -48.58 32.55 -15.22
CA ARG A 241 -48.02 31.21 -15.37
C ARG A 241 -46.52 31.26 -15.73
N THR A 242 -46.15 32.07 -16.72
CA THR A 242 -44.76 32.23 -17.17
C THR A 242 -43.87 32.78 -16.06
N LEU A 243 -44.36 33.77 -15.29
CA LEU A 243 -43.65 34.36 -14.16
C LEU A 243 -43.45 33.36 -13.01
N ILE A 244 -44.48 32.58 -12.67
CA ILE A 244 -44.39 31.53 -11.66
C ILE A 244 -43.41 30.43 -12.10
N GLU A 245 -43.45 30.05 -13.38
CA GLU A 245 -42.51 29.07 -13.94
C GLU A 245 -41.06 29.60 -13.89
N ALA A 246 -40.83 30.88 -14.19
CA ALA A 246 -39.51 31.52 -14.07
C ALA A 246 -39.01 31.61 -12.61
N LEU A 247 -39.87 32.03 -11.67
CA LEU A 247 -39.54 32.10 -10.23
C LEU A 247 -39.24 30.71 -9.63
N ARG A 248 -39.94 29.67 -10.10
CA ARG A 248 -39.66 28.28 -9.70
C ARG A 248 -38.40 27.73 -10.37
N ALA A 249 -38.06 28.20 -11.58
CA ALA A 249 -36.80 27.85 -12.22
C ALA A 249 -35.59 28.41 -11.43
N GLU A 250 -35.69 29.61 -10.84
CA GLU A 250 -34.64 30.20 -9.99
C GLU A 250 -34.34 29.37 -8.72
N THR A 251 -35.34 28.68 -8.15
CA THR A 251 -35.18 27.83 -6.96
C THR A 251 -35.02 26.34 -7.28
N GLY A 252 -35.17 25.97 -8.55
CA GLY A 252 -35.07 24.61 -9.06
C GLY A 252 -36.33 23.77 -8.89
N ALA A 253 -36.56 22.83 -9.82
CA ALA A 253 -37.65 21.86 -9.76
C ALA A 253 -37.70 21.04 -8.45
N PRO A 254 -38.90 20.67 -7.95
CA PRO A 254 -39.07 19.83 -6.77
C PRO A 254 -38.44 18.44 -6.97
N ARG A 255 -37.79 17.94 -5.91
CA ARG A 255 -37.07 16.66 -5.93
C ARG A 255 -38.04 15.48 -5.74
N PRO A 256 -37.92 14.40 -6.53
CA PRO A 256 -38.79 13.24 -6.41
C PRO A 256 -38.58 12.49 -5.09
N ALA A 257 -39.65 11.91 -4.54
CA ALA A 257 -39.60 11.16 -3.28
C ALA A 257 -38.68 9.92 -3.37
N GLU A 258 -38.59 9.31 -4.55
CA GLU A 258 -37.70 8.16 -4.84
C GLU A 258 -36.22 8.51 -4.66
N GLU A 259 -35.82 9.77 -4.86
CA GLU A 259 -34.44 10.20 -4.65
C GLU A 259 -34.07 10.09 -3.17
N ARG A 260 -35.01 10.32 -2.24
CA ARG A 260 -34.77 10.20 -0.79
C ARG A 260 -34.48 8.75 -0.36
N VAL A 261 -35.12 7.78 -1.00
CA VAL A 261 -34.86 6.34 -0.74
C VAL A 261 -33.44 6.01 -1.20
N ARG A 262 -33.08 6.43 -2.42
CA ARG A 262 -31.73 6.24 -2.97
C ARG A 262 -30.64 6.92 -2.16
N VAL A 263 -30.91 8.11 -1.60
CA VAL A 263 -30.00 8.80 -0.67
C VAL A 263 -29.76 7.97 0.60
N ARG A 264 -30.79 7.34 1.16
CA ARG A 264 -30.64 6.49 2.35
C ARG A 264 -29.75 5.29 2.08
N GLU A 265 -29.95 4.62 0.94
CA GLU A 265 -29.12 3.49 0.52
C GLU A 265 -27.67 3.92 0.23
N ALA A 266 -27.50 5.06 -0.43
CA ALA A 266 -26.20 5.66 -0.71
C ALA A 266 -25.45 6.02 0.58
N ALA A 267 -26.12 6.61 1.56
CA ALA A 267 -25.55 6.92 2.87
C ALA A 267 -25.13 5.64 3.62
N ALA A 268 -25.89 4.56 3.51
CA ALA A 268 -25.52 3.27 4.10
C ALA A 268 -24.26 2.68 3.44
N ARG A 269 -24.18 2.67 2.09
CA ARG A 269 -22.99 2.23 1.35
C ARG A 269 -21.76 3.07 1.69
N LEU A 270 -21.93 4.39 1.79
CA LEU A 270 -20.86 5.30 2.19
C LEU A 270 -20.40 5.03 3.62
N LEU A 271 -21.32 4.82 4.56
CA LEU A 271 -20.96 4.46 5.94
C LEU A 271 -20.18 3.15 6.00
N GLU A 272 -20.59 2.14 5.25
CA GLU A 272 -19.90 0.84 5.18
C GLU A 272 -18.47 1.02 4.62
N PHE A 273 -18.30 1.81 3.56
CA PHE A 273 -16.98 2.16 3.06
C PHE A 273 -16.13 2.88 4.12
N LEU A 274 -16.67 3.89 4.80
CA LEU A 274 -15.93 4.62 5.83
C LEU A 274 -15.58 3.74 7.04
N GLN A 275 -16.41 2.76 7.38
CA GLN A 275 -16.10 1.76 8.40
C GLN A 275 -14.94 0.84 7.98
N ARG A 276 -14.83 0.50 6.69
CA ARG A 276 -13.69 -0.24 6.12
C ARG A 276 -12.40 0.57 6.10
N LEU A 277 -12.47 1.90 6.23
CA LEU A 277 -11.29 2.74 6.42
C LEU A 277 -10.81 2.83 7.87
N VAL A 278 -11.52 2.23 8.83
CA VAL A 278 -11.14 2.26 10.25
C VAL A 278 -10.69 0.86 10.68
N PRO A 279 -9.52 0.69 11.33
CA PRO A 279 -9.02 -0.62 11.74
C PRO A 279 -9.99 -1.32 12.71
N THR A 280 -10.04 -2.64 12.68
CA THR A 280 -10.88 -3.42 13.59
C THR A 280 -10.53 -3.17 15.07
N SER A 281 -9.25 -2.96 15.40
CA SER A 281 -8.80 -2.63 16.75
C SER A 281 -9.35 -1.30 17.28
N ASP A 282 -9.76 -0.42 16.37
CA ASP A 282 -10.31 0.90 16.68
C ASP A 282 -11.84 0.94 16.51
N GLY A 283 -12.49 -0.23 16.33
CA GLY A 283 -13.94 -0.37 16.24
C GLY A 283 -14.53 -0.22 14.84
N GLY A 284 -13.69 -0.24 13.80
CA GLY A 284 -14.09 -0.29 12.41
C GLY A 284 -14.21 -1.70 11.85
N GLN A 285 -14.17 -1.80 10.52
CA GLN A 285 -14.24 -3.05 9.74
C GLN A 285 -13.08 -3.18 8.73
N GLY A 286 -12.09 -2.30 8.85
CA GLY A 286 -10.96 -2.18 7.95
C GLY A 286 -9.79 -3.09 8.29
N ILE A 287 -8.76 -2.99 7.44
CA ILE A 287 -7.49 -3.69 7.66
C ILE A 287 -6.84 -3.15 8.94
N GLU A 288 -6.27 -4.06 9.73
CA GLU A 288 -5.50 -3.72 10.91
C GLU A 288 -4.27 -2.87 10.60
N TRP A 289 -3.77 -2.17 11.61
CA TRP A 289 -2.49 -1.49 11.50
C TRP A 289 -1.38 -2.47 11.13
N PRO A 290 -0.52 -2.16 10.15
CA PRO A 290 0.60 -3.03 9.84
C PRO A 290 1.54 -3.14 11.06
N PRO A 291 2.21 -4.28 11.28
CA PRO A 291 3.20 -4.40 12.35
C PRO A 291 4.31 -3.35 12.15
N LEU A 292 5.00 -2.99 13.24
CA LEU A 292 6.16 -2.11 13.12
C LEU A 292 7.21 -2.83 12.25
N PRO A 293 7.72 -2.18 11.19
CA PRO A 293 8.67 -2.83 10.30
C PRO A 293 10.01 -3.04 11.00
N GLN A 294 10.71 -4.12 10.68
CA GLN A 294 12.15 -4.20 10.91
C GLN A 294 12.87 -3.31 9.90
N VAL A 295 13.87 -2.57 10.35
CA VAL A 295 14.48 -1.47 9.63
C VAL A 295 15.97 -1.71 9.45
N LEU A 296 16.42 -1.64 8.20
CA LEU A 296 17.84 -1.66 7.87
C LEU A 296 18.48 -0.37 8.41
N TYR A 297 19.61 -0.51 9.12
CA TYR A 297 20.30 0.59 9.79
C TYR A 297 19.50 1.28 10.91
N ALA A 298 18.58 0.55 11.56
CA ALA A 298 17.86 1.03 12.76
C ALA A 298 18.81 1.61 13.82
N SER A 299 18.36 2.60 14.59
CA SER A 299 19.12 3.08 15.77
C SER A 299 19.06 2.11 16.94
N GLN A 300 17.97 1.35 17.07
CA GLN A 300 17.72 0.43 18.18
C GLN A 300 17.68 -1.00 17.67
N GLU A 301 18.40 -1.88 18.37
CA GLU A 301 18.56 -3.28 18.01
C GLU A 301 17.22 -4.03 17.90
N ARG A 302 16.23 -3.69 18.73
CA ARG A 302 14.89 -4.29 18.70
C ARG A 302 14.12 -4.07 17.39
N PHE A 303 14.50 -3.07 16.59
CA PHE A 303 13.90 -2.78 15.29
C PHE A 303 14.85 -3.10 14.14
N ALA A 304 16.05 -3.62 14.41
CA ALA A 304 17.07 -3.80 13.39
C ALA A 304 16.75 -4.95 12.45
N LEU A 305 16.80 -4.66 11.14
CA LEU A 305 16.88 -5.67 10.08
C LEU A 305 18.35 -5.93 9.78
N ALA A 306 18.81 -7.17 9.97
CA ALA A 306 20.21 -7.53 9.80
C ALA A 306 20.67 -7.44 8.33
N GLN A 307 19.82 -7.90 7.40
CA GLN A 307 20.06 -7.84 5.97
C GLN A 307 18.74 -7.76 5.20
N PRO A 308 18.71 -7.12 4.02
CA PRO A 308 17.54 -7.13 3.16
C PRO A 308 17.16 -8.56 2.74
N ASP A 309 15.87 -8.82 2.70
CA ASP A 309 15.31 -10.05 2.10
C ASP A 309 14.83 -9.73 0.68
N ASP A 310 15.50 -10.30 -0.32
CA ASP A 310 15.16 -10.14 -1.73
C ASP A 310 13.79 -10.75 -2.08
N GLY A 311 13.26 -11.67 -1.26
CA GLY A 311 11.91 -12.22 -1.41
C GLY A 311 10.80 -11.38 -0.75
N ALA A 312 11.16 -10.35 0.05
CA ALA A 312 10.18 -9.54 0.74
C ALA A 312 9.47 -8.57 -0.22
N SER A 313 8.17 -8.34 -0.01
CA SER A 313 7.38 -7.33 -0.72
C SER A 313 7.69 -5.90 -0.28
N ALA A 314 8.48 -5.75 0.79
CA ALA A 314 8.83 -4.46 1.31
C ALA A 314 10.21 -4.43 1.98
N LEU A 315 10.81 -3.24 1.99
CA LEU A 315 12.05 -2.93 2.68
C LEU A 315 11.91 -1.61 3.42
N ALA A 316 12.14 -1.62 4.74
CA ALA A 316 12.26 -0.40 5.53
C ALA A 316 13.73 -0.07 5.79
N VAL A 317 14.12 1.20 5.60
CA VAL A 317 15.49 1.68 5.73
C VAL A 317 15.51 2.97 6.53
N ARG A 318 16.41 3.07 7.51
CA ARG A 318 16.76 4.35 8.12
C ARG A 318 17.84 5.02 7.27
N LEU A 319 17.46 6.03 6.53
CA LEU A 319 18.32 6.72 5.55
C LEU A 319 19.50 7.42 6.20
N SER A 320 19.39 7.90 7.44
CA SER A 320 20.50 8.51 8.17
C SER A 320 21.51 7.52 8.75
N GLY A 321 21.17 6.22 8.80
CA GLY A 321 22.04 5.17 9.33
C GLY A 321 22.97 4.53 8.30
N GLY A 322 22.78 4.83 7.01
CA GLY A 322 23.56 4.27 5.91
C GLY A 322 23.52 5.14 4.66
N SER A 323 24.07 4.65 3.55
CA SER A 323 24.07 5.39 2.26
C SER A 323 23.79 4.51 1.04
N HIS A 324 23.76 3.20 1.21
CA HIS A 324 23.52 2.25 0.14
C HIS A 324 23.08 0.90 0.69
N THR A 325 22.38 0.12 -0.11
CA THR A 325 22.12 -1.31 0.13
C THR A 325 21.85 -2.02 -1.19
N ARG A 326 21.62 -3.33 -1.15
CA ARG A 326 21.15 -4.12 -2.29
C ARG A 326 19.85 -4.81 -1.89
N TRP A 327 18.82 -4.68 -2.70
CA TRP A 327 17.53 -5.35 -2.49
C TRP A 327 16.93 -5.78 -3.83
N ARG A 328 16.41 -7.00 -3.88
CA ARG A 328 15.93 -7.66 -5.12
C ARG A 328 17.00 -7.62 -6.21
N ASN A 329 18.24 -7.89 -5.83
CA ASN A 329 19.42 -7.77 -6.70
C ASN A 329 19.70 -6.38 -7.30
N LEU A 330 18.99 -5.34 -6.89
CA LEU A 330 19.19 -3.97 -7.37
C LEU A 330 19.99 -3.13 -6.37
N PRO A 331 20.98 -2.35 -6.84
CA PRO A 331 21.71 -1.42 -5.99
C PRO A 331 20.82 -0.20 -5.68
N LEU A 332 20.60 0.04 -4.39
CA LEU A 332 19.94 1.22 -3.86
C LEU A 332 20.98 2.13 -3.23
N ARG A 333 20.99 3.42 -3.56
CA ARG A 333 21.89 4.42 -2.97
C ARG A 333 21.09 5.64 -2.57
N TRP A 334 21.44 6.30 -1.48
CA TRP A 334 20.77 7.53 -1.10
C TRP A 334 21.72 8.54 -0.49
N LYS A 335 21.33 9.81 -0.60
CA LYS A 335 22.02 10.94 0.01
C LYS A 335 21.02 12.00 0.42
N ARG A 336 21.39 12.80 1.41
CA ARG A 336 20.58 13.94 1.85
C ARG A 336 20.60 15.05 0.79
N ALA A 337 19.43 15.61 0.48
CA ALA A 337 19.25 16.66 -0.52
C ALA A 337 18.34 17.77 0.04
N GLY A 338 18.95 18.75 0.70
CA GLY A 338 18.21 19.80 1.42
C GLY A 338 17.46 19.24 2.63
N GLU A 339 16.15 19.51 2.70
CA GLU A 339 15.26 18.95 3.72
C GLU A 339 14.76 17.54 3.40
N GLY A 340 15.04 17.01 2.21
CA GLY A 340 14.63 15.67 1.77
C GLY A 340 15.80 14.74 1.47
N TRP A 341 15.49 13.67 0.74
CA TRP A 341 16.43 12.64 0.33
C TRP A 341 16.42 12.46 -1.18
N LEU A 342 17.56 12.08 -1.74
CA LEU A 342 17.66 11.58 -3.11
C LEU A 342 17.94 10.09 -3.05
N LEU A 343 17.07 9.29 -3.65
CA LEU A 343 17.21 7.84 -3.77
C LEU A 343 17.56 7.49 -5.22
N ALA A 344 18.71 6.86 -5.42
CA ALA A 344 19.11 6.27 -6.68
C ALA A 344 18.82 4.76 -6.68
N VAL A 345 18.13 4.30 -7.72
CA VAL A 345 17.81 2.90 -7.99
C VAL A 345 18.41 2.55 -9.35
N GLY A 346 19.55 1.84 -9.35
CA GLY A 346 20.34 1.69 -10.58
C GLY A 346 20.77 3.05 -11.14
N ASP A 347 20.31 3.37 -12.35
CA ASP A 347 20.63 4.63 -13.06
C ASP A 347 19.56 5.72 -12.87
N LEU A 348 18.45 5.42 -12.18
CA LEU A 348 17.34 6.36 -11.97
C LEU A 348 17.45 7.04 -10.60
N GLU A 349 17.24 8.36 -10.54
CA GLU A 349 17.24 9.14 -9.30
C GLU A 349 15.84 9.70 -9.00
N TYR A 350 15.41 9.52 -7.75
CA TYR A 350 14.11 9.94 -7.22
C TYR A 350 14.30 10.90 -6.06
N ARG A 351 13.58 12.03 -6.07
CA ARG A 351 13.57 12.97 -4.95
C ARG A 351 12.45 12.63 -3.99
N LEU A 352 12.83 12.27 -2.78
CA LEU A 352 11.91 11.93 -1.70
C LEU A 352 11.77 13.14 -0.76
N SER A 353 10.59 13.74 -0.72
CA SER A 353 10.29 14.86 0.19
C SER A 353 9.46 14.37 1.37
N SER A 354 9.80 14.80 2.59
CA SER A 354 9.00 14.51 3.79
C SER A 354 7.87 15.52 4.04
N ARG A 355 7.72 16.54 3.18
CA ARG A 355 6.68 17.57 3.32
C ARG A 355 5.38 17.08 2.69
N ALA A 356 4.39 16.83 3.55
CA ALA A 356 3.04 16.39 3.16
C ALA A 356 2.34 17.36 2.17
N GLU A 357 2.71 18.65 2.17
CA GLU A 357 2.17 19.67 1.25
C GLU A 357 2.76 19.60 -0.17
N GLU A 358 3.96 19.04 -0.34
CA GLU A 358 4.61 18.93 -1.65
C GLU A 358 4.32 17.60 -2.35
N GLN A 359 4.10 16.52 -1.58
CA GLN A 359 3.84 15.18 -2.10
C GLN A 359 2.89 14.45 -1.15
N PRO A 360 1.57 14.47 -1.41
CA PRO A 360 0.64 13.88 -0.48
C PRO A 360 0.80 12.35 -0.41
N GLY A 361 1.23 11.66 -1.47
CA GLY A 361 1.35 10.18 -1.45
C GLY A 361 2.65 9.54 -1.82
N GLY A 362 2.59 8.20 -1.83
CA GLY A 362 3.74 7.37 -2.17
C GLY A 362 4.29 7.71 -3.54
N ILE A 363 5.61 7.69 -3.65
CA ILE A 363 6.32 7.99 -4.89
C ILE A 363 6.49 6.67 -5.63
N GLU A 364 5.90 6.56 -6.81
CA GLU A 364 6.17 5.43 -7.68
C GLU A 364 7.64 5.48 -8.14
N ILE A 365 8.34 4.37 -7.93
CA ILE A 365 9.72 4.15 -8.32
C ILE A 365 9.80 2.87 -9.17
N SER A 366 10.64 2.89 -10.19
CA SER A 366 10.96 1.69 -10.96
C SER A 366 12.07 0.90 -10.26
N LEU A 367 11.74 -0.32 -9.83
CA LEU A 367 12.67 -1.33 -9.32
C LEU A 367 12.91 -2.38 -10.41
N GLY A 368 13.75 -2.04 -11.39
CA GLY A 368 14.00 -2.89 -12.56
C GLY A 368 12.74 -2.95 -13.44
N GLU A 369 12.19 -4.15 -13.65
CA GLU A 369 10.97 -4.37 -14.44
C GLU A 369 9.67 -4.14 -13.63
N ARG A 370 9.78 -3.87 -12.33
CA ARG A 370 8.62 -3.70 -11.43
C ARG A 370 8.46 -2.25 -11.00
N THR A 371 7.22 -1.89 -10.65
CA THR A 371 6.91 -0.62 -9.99
C THR A 371 6.79 -0.87 -8.48
N ALA A 372 7.42 -0.01 -7.69
CA ALA A 372 7.25 0.03 -6.25
C ALA A 372 6.84 1.42 -5.80
N VAL A 373 6.32 1.49 -4.59
CA VAL A 373 5.90 2.72 -3.93
C VAL A 373 6.88 3.03 -2.80
N ALA A 374 7.45 4.22 -2.83
CA ALA A 374 8.34 4.75 -1.80
C ALA A 374 7.56 5.69 -0.87
N LEU A 375 7.54 5.37 0.42
CA LEU A 375 6.93 6.17 1.48
C LEU A 375 8.01 6.67 2.43
N VAL A 376 8.00 7.97 2.73
CA VAL A 376 9.00 8.58 3.63
C VAL A 376 8.33 9.21 4.85
N SER A 377 8.91 8.95 6.01
CA SER A 377 8.58 9.64 7.27
C SER A 377 9.87 10.00 8.00
N GLY A 378 10.24 11.28 7.96
CA GLY A 378 11.50 11.79 8.50
C GLY A 378 12.72 11.13 7.85
N ASP A 379 13.48 10.38 8.65
CA ASP A 379 14.67 9.65 8.21
C ASP A 379 14.36 8.21 7.74
N TYR A 380 13.10 7.78 7.76
CA TYR A 380 12.72 6.41 7.43
C TYR A 380 12.06 6.34 6.06
N LEU A 381 12.55 5.41 5.25
CA LEU A 381 12.01 5.03 3.96
C LEU A 381 11.36 3.65 4.08
N TYR A 382 10.15 3.51 3.54
CA TYR A 382 9.52 2.23 3.29
C TYR A 382 9.31 2.08 1.79
N LEU A 383 9.93 1.05 1.22
CA LEU A 383 9.71 0.65 -0.16
C LEU A 383 8.74 -0.52 -0.17
N HIS A 384 7.63 -0.38 -0.89
CA HIS A 384 6.69 -1.47 -1.13
C HIS A 384 6.66 -1.81 -2.60
N CYS A 385 7.13 -3.01 -2.94
CA CYS A 385 6.94 -3.58 -4.26
C CYS A 385 5.75 -4.53 -4.14
N PRO A 386 4.54 -4.16 -4.60
CA PRO A 386 3.42 -5.09 -4.61
C PRO A 386 3.86 -6.35 -5.36
N ASP A 387 3.77 -7.50 -4.69
CA ASP A 387 3.96 -8.76 -5.37
C ASP A 387 2.79 -8.90 -6.34
N GLU A 388 3.06 -9.15 -7.63
CA GLU A 388 2.00 -9.60 -8.52
C GLU A 388 1.38 -10.84 -7.87
N PRO A 389 0.09 -10.81 -7.53
CA PRO A 389 -0.54 -11.93 -6.85
C PRO A 389 -0.57 -13.12 -7.81
N GLY A 390 0.40 -14.02 -7.68
CA GLY A 390 0.38 -15.34 -8.30
C GLY A 390 1.61 -15.78 -9.05
N THR A 391 2.27 -14.87 -9.77
CA THR A 391 3.31 -15.25 -10.74
C THR A 391 4.58 -15.76 -10.05
N ASP A 392 4.96 -15.15 -8.93
CA ASP A 392 6.18 -15.47 -8.20
C ASP A 392 6.02 -16.66 -7.24
N LEU A 393 4.92 -16.74 -6.50
CA LEU A 393 4.63 -17.89 -5.61
C LEU A 393 4.41 -19.18 -6.40
N GLY A 394 3.73 -19.10 -7.56
CA GLY A 394 3.61 -20.22 -8.48
C GLY A 394 4.99 -20.69 -8.97
N ALA A 395 5.85 -19.75 -9.41
CA ALA A 395 7.22 -20.07 -9.81
C ALA A 395 8.04 -20.70 -8.67
N LEU A 396 7.94 -20.17 -7.45
CA LEU A 396 8.61 -20.72 -6.26
C LEU A 396 8.08 -22.12 -5.93
N MET A 397 6.77 -22.37 -6.04
CA MET A 397 6.19 -23.69 -5.83
C MET A 397 6.64 -24.69 -6.89
N GLY A 398 6.70 -24.27 -8.17
CA GLY A 398 7.28 -25.07 -9.25
C GLY A 398 8.73 -25.44 -8.96
N LEU A 399 9.55 -24.48 -8.53
CA LEU A 399 10.92 -24.72 -8.10
C LEU A 399 10.97 -25.69 -6.90
N ALA A 400 10.10 -25.52 -5.90
CA ALA A 400 10.04 -26.40 -4.73
C ALA A 400 9.73 -27.86 -5.10
N ARG A 401 8.82 -28.08 -6.06
CA ARG A 401 8.52 -29.42 -6.59
C ARG A 401 9.74 -30.05 -7.25
N VAL A 402 10.47 -29.30 -8.09
CA VAL A 402 11.72 -29.78 -8.68
C VAL A 402 12.73 -30.12 -7.59
N VAL A 403 12.95 -29.21 -6.63
CA VAL A 403 13.91 -29.42 -5.53
C VAL A 403 13.56 -30.66 -4.70
N ALA A 404 12.28 -30.86 -4.38
CA ALA A 404 11.86 -32.06 -3.65
C ALA A 404 12.07 -33.35 -4.44
N ALA A 405 11.82 -33.34 -5.75
CA ALA A 405 12.14 -34.49 -6.61
C ALA A 405 13.64 -34.81 -6.61
N LEU A 406 14.50 -33.78 -6.58
CA LEU A 406 15.96 -33.97 -6.48
C LEU A 406 16.39 -34.49 -5.09
N LEU A 407 15.65 -34.15 -4.04
CA LEU A 407 15.94 -34.58 -2.67
C LEU A 407 15.38 -35.97 -2.34
N ASP A 408 14.62 -36.58 -3.24
CA ASP A 408 14.13 -37.96 -3.07
C ASP A 408 15.31 -38.92 -2.87
N PRO A 409 15.45 -39.60 -1.70
CA PRO A 409 16.56 -40.50 -1.43
C PRO A 409 16.46 -41.81 -2.21
N ASN A 410 15.32 -42.11 -2.84
CA ASN A 410 15.11 -43.33 -3.61
C ASN A 410 16.14 -43.50 -4.73
N GLY A 411 16.56 -44.75 -4.93
CA GLY A 411 17.59 -45.10 -5.92
C GLY A 411 18.92 -44.39 -5.68
N ALA A 412 19.28 -44.11 -4.42
CA ALA A 412 20.47 -43.35 -4.04
C ALA A 412 20.48 -41.95 -4.68
N TYR A 413 19.45 -41.15 -4.42
CA TYR A 413 19.24 -39.82 -4.99
C TYR A 413 19.25 -39.81 -6.52
N LEU A 414 18.52 -40.74 -7.15
CA LEU A 414 18.57 -40.97 -8.59
C LEU A 414 18.25 -39.70 -9.40
N ASN A 415 17.23 -38.95 -8.99
CA ASN A 415 16.85 -37.68 -9.64
C ASN A 415 17.95 -36.61 -9.54
N LEU A 416 18.65 -36.50 -8.41
CA LEU A 416 19.79 -35.60 -8.26
C LEU A 416 20.96 -36.01 -9.16
N ARG A 417 21.24 -37.31 -9.25
CA ARG A 417 22.28 -37.85 -10.13
C ARG A 417 21.94 -37.62 -11.60
N LEU A 418 20.68 -37.82 -11.99
CA LEU A 418 20.18 -37.51 -13.33
C LEU A 418 20.32 -36.01 -13.66
N ALA A 419 19.88 -35.13 -12.76
CA ALA A 419 20.02 -33.69 -12.91
C ALA A 419 21.50 -33.26 -13.10
N ARG A 420 22.42 -33.88 -12.36
CA ARG A 420 23.86 -33.65 -12.52
C ARG A 420 24.40 -34.18 -13.84
N ALA A 421 23.97 -35.36 -14.28
CA ALA A 421 24.34 -35.92 -15.59
C ALA A 421 23.88 -35.01 -16.73
N VAL A 422 22.64 -34.50 -16.67
CA VAL A 422 22.12 -33.51 -17.62
C VAL A 422 22.96 -32.23 -17.60
N ALA A 423 23.29 -31.72 -16.41
CA ALA A 423 24.11 -30.51 -16.27
C ALA A 423 25.54 -30.67 -16.81
N GLN A 424 26.16 -31.86 -16.65
CA GLN A 424 27.46 -32.19 -17.25
C GLN A 424 27.34 -32.25 -18.77
N ARG A 425 26.33 -32.95 -19.29
CA ARG A 425 26.13 -33.05 -20.74
C ARG A 425 25.88 -31.70 -21.41
N LEU A 426 25.14 -30.81 -20.76
CA LEU A 426 24.94 -29.42 -21.22
C LEU A 426 26.21 -28.57 -21.21
N ARG A 427 27.18 -28.89 -20.34
CA ARG A 427 28.40 -28.09 -20.17
C ARG A 427 29.55 -28.63 -21.02
N ASP A 428 29.72 -29.95 -20.99
CA ASP A 428 30.90 -30.66 -21.44
C ASP A 428 30.59 -31.59 -22.64
N GLY A 429 29.33 -31.69 -23.07
CA GLY A 429 28.88 -32.55 -24.17
C GLY A 429 28.87 -34.05 -23.83
N ARG A 430 29.31 -34.44 -22.63
CA ARG A 430 29.42 -35.83 -22.17
C ARG A 430 29.08 -35.95 -20.69
N VAL A 431 28.77 -37.18 -20.26
CA VAL A 431 28.54 -37.53 -18.84
C VAL A 431 29.74 -38.33 -18.35
N ASP A 432 30.23 -38.01 -17.15
CA ASP A 432 31.23 -38.80 -16.44
C ASP A 432 30.51 -39.76 -15.47
N PRO A 433 30.33 -41.04 -15.83
CA PRO A 433 29.46 -41.97 -15.09
C PRO A 433 29.93 -42.21 -13.65
N ASP A 434 31.22 -42.19 -13.38
CA ASP A 434 31.76 -42.39 -12.03
C ASP A 434 31.31 -41.27 -11.08
N SER A 435 31.26 -40.04 -11.60
CA SER A 435 30.91 -38.84 -10.83
C SER A 435 29.41 -38.70 -10.51
N VAL A 436 28.56 -39.50 -11.16
CA VAL A 436 27.08 -39.54 -11.00
C VAL A 436 26.57 -40.97 -10.75
N SER A 437 27.46 -41.89 -10.39
CA SER A 437 27.16 -43.27 -10.02
C SER A 437 26.39 -43.35 -8.68
N ALA A 438 25.79 -44.51 -8.38
CA ALA A 438 25.16 -44.73 -7.08
C ALA A 438 26.14 -44.54 -5.90
N LEU A 439 27.41 -44.90 -6.08
CA LEU A 439 28.46 -44.69 -5.07
C LEU A 439 28.74 -43.21 -4.80
N SER A 440 28.50 -42.33 -5.78
CA SER A 440 28.65 -40.89 -5.58
C SER A 440 27.61 -40.30 -4.62
N ALA A 441 26.52 -41.01 -4.35
CA ALA A 441 25.41 -40.58 -3.53
C ALA A 441 25.73 -40.54 -2.02
N ASP A 442 26.76 -41.26 -1.57
CA ASP A 442 27.21 -41.25 -0.17
C ASP A 442 27.54 -39.82 0.32
N ARG A 443 27.97 -38.95 -0.60
CA ARG A 443 28.25 -37.53 -0.31
C ARG A 443 26.99 -36.73 0.02
N TYR A 444 25.83 -37.14 -0.49
CA TYR A 444 24.55 -36.48 -0.22
C TYR A 444 24.01 -36.91 1.13
N THR A 445 24.07 -38.21 1.42
CA THR A 445 23.69 -38.76 2.72
C THR A 445 24.52 -38.17 3.86
N ALA A 446 25.80 -37.89 3.61
CA ALA A 446 26.69 -37.27 4.58
C ALA A 446 26.53 -35.74 4.73
N ALA A 447 25.81 -35.08 3.81
CA ALA A 447 25.62 -33.63 3.86
C ALA A 447 24.55 -33.25 4.91
N SER A 448 24.68 -32.06 5.52
CA SER A 448 23.62 -31.56 6.38
C SER A 448 22.39 -31.19 5.55
N GLY A 449 21.19 -31.35 6.10
CA GLY A 449 19.93 -31.02 5.41
C GLY A 449 19.92 -29.63 4.76
N PRO A 450 20.32 -28.56 5.47
CA PRO A 450 20.40 -27.21 4.87
C PRO A 450 21.40 -27.11 3.70
N ALA A 451 22.54 -27.80 3.78
CA ALA A 451 23.54 -27.79 2.73
C ALA A 451 23.07 -28.56 1.49
N LEU A 452 22.41 -29.71 1.70
CA LEU A 452 21.84 -30.52 0.63
C LEU A 452 20.69 -29.78 -0.08
N LEU A 453 19.79 -29.14 0.68
CA LEU A 453 18.73 -28.30 0.14
C LEU A 453 19.28 -27.14 -0.71
N ALA A 454 20.28 -26.43 -0.22
CA ALA A 454 20.92 -25.33 -0.96
C ALA A 454 21.60 -25.84 -2.25
N PHE A 455 22.23 -27.01 -2.19
CA PHE A 455 22.84 -27.65 -3.35
C PHE A 455 21.80 -28.06 -4.40
N ALA A 456 20.73 -28.75 -3.99
CA ALA A 456 19.63 -29.16 -4.86
C ALA A 456 18.92 -27.95 -5.50
N ARG A 457 18.62 -26.92 -4.70
CA ARG A 457 18.03 -25.66 -5.17
C ARG A 457 18.88 -25.00 -6.24
N LYS A 458 20.17 -24.80 -5.98
CA LYS A 458 21.08 -24.20 -6.97
C LYS A 458 21.19 -25.06 -8.22
N GLY A 459 21.14 -26.39 -8.10
CA GLY A 459 21.08 -27.31 -9.24
C GLY A 459 19.83 -27.11 -10.09
N ALA A 460 18.65 -27.07 -9.45
CA ALA A 460 17.37 -26.85 -10.11
C ALA A 460 17.30 -25.49 -10.82
N GLU A 461 17.70 -24.40 -10.15
CA GLU A 461 17.72 -23.05 -10.73
C GLU A 461 18.58 -22.99 -11.99
N ASN A 462 19.78 -23.60 -11.95
CA ASN A 462 20.68 -23.64 -13.10
C ASN A 462 20.14 -24.47 -14.26
N LEU A 463 19.47 -25.59 -13.97
CA LEU A 463 18.84 -26.41 -15.00
C LEU A 463 17.64 -25.70 -15.64
N LEU A 464 16.78 -25.09 -14.83
CA LEU A 464 15.64 -24.29 -15.30
C LEU A 464 16.10 -23.14 -16.20
N ALA A 465 17.12 -22.40 -15.78
CA ALA A 465 17.68 -21.29 -16.56
C ALA A 465 18.17 -21.76 -17.95
N ARG A 466 18.77 -22.95 -18.03
CA ARG A 466 19.26 -23.51 -19.30
C ARG A 466 18.12 -24.08 -20.16
N LEU A 467 17.14 -24.73 -19.54
CA LEU A 467 16.01 -25.34 -20.23
C LEU A 467 15.07 -24.31 -20.87
N ARG A 468 14.94 -23.10 -20.29
CA ARG A 468 14.17 -22.00 -20.89
C ARG A 468 14.63 -21.59 -22.30
N HIS A 469 15.87 -21.91 -22.65
CA HIS A 469 16.46 -21.57 -23.94
C HIS A 469 16.55 -22.77 -24.91
N LEU A 470 16.08 -23.95 -24.50
CA LEU A 470 16.10 -25.16 -25.31
C LEU A 470 14.70 -25.51 -25.81
N PRO A 471 14.54 -25.89 -27.09
CA PRO A 471 13.26 -26.38 -27.57
C PRO A 471 12.91 -27.72 -26.90
N PRO A 472 11.61 -28.00 -26.63
CA PRO A 472 11.17 -29.22 -25.94
C PRO A 472 11.75 -30.55 -26.47
N PRO A 473 11.81 -30.82 -27.79
CA PRO A 473 12.36 -32.08 -28.28
C PRO A 473 13.87 -32.25 -28.02
N GLU A 474 14.64 -31.17 -28.00
CA GLU A 474 16.07 -31.23 -27.68
C GLU A 474 16.28 -31.48 -26.19
N ALA A 475 15.45 -30.89 -25.33
CA ALA A 475 15.46 -31.15 -23.89
C ALA A 475 15.16 -32.63 -23.59
N GLU A 476 14.17 -33.24 -24.25
CA GLU A 476 13.87 -34.66 -24.10
C GLU A 476 15.04 -35.55 -24.50
N GLN A 477 15.66 -35.30 -25.65
CA GLN A 477 16.80 -36.08 -26.12
C GLN A 477 17.99 -35.98 -25.17
N LEU A 478 18.25 -34.79 -24.65
CA LEU A 478 19.30 -34.55 -23.67
C LEU A 478 19.08 -35.34 -22.38
N PHE A 479 17.85 -35.34 -21.86
CA PHE A 479 17.49 -36.08 -20.65
C PHE A 479 17.58 -37.59 -20.84
N ARG A 480 17.08 -38.12 -21.97
CA ARG A 480 17.21 -39.55 -22.31
C ARG A 480 18.67 -39.97 -22.42
N ALA A 481 19.49 -39.19 -23.11
CA ALA A 481 20.91 -39.52 -23.29
C ALA A 481 21.74 -39.37 -21.99
N ALA A 482 21.27 -38.57 -21.02
CA ALA A 482 21.85 -38.53 -19.69
C ALA A 482 21.39 -39.70 -18.81
N ALA A 483 20.13 -40.12 -18.96
CA ALA A 483 19.56 -41.27 -18.27
C ALA A 483 20.20 -42.59 -18.71
N GLU A 484 20.45 -42.77 -20.01
CA GLU A 484 21.18 -43.93 -20.55
C GLU A 484 22.58 -44.06 -19.92
N ALA A 485 23.27 -42.95 -19.66
CA ALA A 485 24.62 -42.96 -19.11
C ALA A 485 24.68 -43.38 -17.63
N ILE A 486 23.55 -43.36 -16.92
CA ILE A 486 23.44 -43.71 -15.50
C ILE A 486 22.41 -44.81 -15.21
N GLU A 487 21.87 -45.44 -16.27
CA GLU A 487 20.84 -46.47 -16.22
C GLU A 487 19.57 -46.04 -15.46
N ALA A 488 19.15 -44.77 -15.61
CA ALA A 488 17.93 -44.27 -14.97
C ALA A 488 16.66 -44.73 -15.72
N PRO A 489 15.59 -45.17 -15.02
CA PRO A 489 14.32 -45.53 -15.64
C PRO A 489 13.64 -44.33 -16.34
N GLU A 490 12.88 -44.62 -17.40
CA GLU A 490 12.14 -43.58 -18.15
C GLU A 490 11.12 -42.83 -17.27
N SER A 491 10.58 -43.48 -16.22
CA SER A 491 9.65 -42.86 -15.26
C SER A 491 10.27 -41.66 -14.55
N HIS A 492 11.55 -41.76 -14.15
CA HIS A 492 12.28 -40.68 -13.49
C HIS A 492 12.61 -39.54 -14.46
N VAL A 493 12.91 -39.88 -15.72
CA VAL A 493 13.11 -38.90 -16.79
C VAL A 493 11.82 -38.10 -17.03
N ALA A 494 10.70 -38.78 -17.21
CA ALA A 494 9.40 -38.16 -17.47
C ALA A 494 8.97 -37.27 -16.30
N GLN A 495 9.13 -37.74 -15.06
CA GLN A 495 8.78 -36.95 -13.87
C GLN A 495 9.65 -35.70 -13.76
N LEU A 496 10.98 -35.83 -13.77
CA LEU A 496 11.88 -34.70 -13.55
C LEU A 496 11.78 -33.66 -14.68
N LEU A 497 11.72 -34.11 -15.93
CA LEU A 497 11.55 -33.22 -17.08
C LEU A 497 10.18 -32.53 -17.04
N GLY A 498 9.10 -33.24 -16.71
CA GLY A 498 7.77 -32.67 -16.57
C GLY A 498 7.69 -31.59 -15.50
N LEU A 499 8.29 -31.83 -14.33
CA LEU A 499 8.37 -30.83 -13.26
C LEU A 499 9.18 -29.60 -13.68
N LEU A 500 10.30 -29.78 -14.38
CA LEU A 500 11.11 -28.69 -14.90
C LEU A 500 10.38 -27.86 -15.96
N GLN A 501 9.63 -28.51 -16.86
CA GLN A 501 8.81 -27.82 -17.86
C GLN A 501 7.67 -27.02 -17.21
N GLN A 502 7.00 -27.58 -16.20
CA GLN A 502 5.98 -26.87 -15.43
C GLN A 502 6.56 -25.65 -14.69
N ALA A 503 7.73 -25.81 -14.07
CA ALA A 503 8.41 -24.71 -13.38
C ALA A 503 9.00 -23.65 -14.34
N ALA A 504 9.25 -24.02 -15.61
CA ALA A 504 9.74 -23.10 -16.63
C ALA A 504 8.64 -22.18 -17.21
N ASP A 505 7.36 -22.53 -17.05
CA ASP A 505 6.19 -21.74 -17.50
C ASP A 505 5.28 -21.35 -16.30
N PRO A 506 5.66 -20.34 -15.51
CA PRO A 506 4.91 -19.95 -14.30
C PRO A 506 3.50 -19.46 -14.58
N LEU A 507 3.20 -18.98 -15.80
CA LEU A 507 1.87 -18.49 -16.20
C LEU A 507 0.82 -19.61 -16.24
N ARG A 508 1.25 -20.89 -16.26
CA ARG A 508 0.36 -22.05 -16.13
C ARG A 508 0.06 -22.43 -14.68
N LEU A 509 0.83 -21.92 -13.72
CA LEU A 509 0.63 -22.17 -12.30
C LEU A 509 -0.29 -21.07 -11.77
N VAL A 510 -1.61 -21.26 -11.94
CA VAL A 510 -2.59 -20.38 -11.32
C VAL A 510 -2.43 -20.52 -9.80
N PRO A 511 -2.13 -19.43 -9.05
CA PRO A 511 -2.13 -19.53 -7.59
C PRO A 511 -3.53 -19.96 -7.15
N PRO A 512 -3.66 -20.97 -6.29
CA PRO A 512 -4.96 -21.31 -5.73
C PRO A 512 -5.50 -20.09 -4.95
N SER A 513 -6.82 -19.87 -5.02
CA SER A 513 -7.49 -18.86 -4.20
C SER A 513 -7.12 -19.06 -2.72
N GLU A 514 -7.01 -17.96 -1.97
CA GLU A 514 -6.68 -18.00 -0.55
C GLU A 514 -7.60 -19.00 0.17
N THR A 515 -6.99 -19.99 0.82
CA THR A 515 -7.70 -21.05 1.53
C THR A 515 -8.23 -20.50 2.84
N GLN A 516 -9.54 -20.65 3.06
CA GLN A 516 -10.16 -20.23 4.31
C GLN A 516 -9.66 -21.07 5.48
N LEU A 517 -9.20 -20.39 6.54
CA LEU A 517 -8.74 -21.05 7.77
C LEU A 517 -9.91 -21.75 8.48
N PRO A 518 -9.76 -23.02 8.90
CA PRO A 518 -10.78 -23.71 9.67
C PRO A 518 -10.92 -23.10 11.07
N THR A 519 -12.15 -23.07 11.60
CA THR A 519 -12.43 -22.54 12.94
C THR A 519 -11.80 -23.39 14.06
N VAL A 520 -11.58 -24.69 13.82
CA VAL A 520 -10.96 -25.63 14.77
C VAL A 520 -10.17 -26.69 14.00
N GLY A 521 -8.93 -26.96 14.42
CA GLY A 521 -8.08 -28.05 13.90
C GLY A 521 -7.07 -27.62 12.83
N PRO A 522 -6.15 -28.53 12.43
CA PRO A 522 -5.14 -28.23 11.41
C PRO A 522 -5.74 -28.22 10.00
N LEU A 523 -5.13 -27.45 9.10
CA LEU A 523 -5.41 -27.51 7.66
C LEU A 523 -4.90 -28.83 7.08
N ARG A 524 -5.71 -29.56 6.34
CA ARG A 524 -5.33 -30.86 5.78
C ARG A 524 -4.94 -30.76 4.32
N LEU A 525 -3.77 -31.29 3.99
CA LEU A 525 -3.38 -31.60 2.61
C LEU A 525 -3.74 -33.06 2.34
N VAL A 526 -4.72 -33.28 1.46
CA VAL A 526 -5.34 -34.60 1.22
C VAL A 526 -4.82 -35.24 -0.08
N SER A 527 -4.31 -34.44 -1.01
CA SER A 527 -3.80 -34.92 -2.30
C SER A 527 -2.48 -34.23 -2.68
N PRO A 528 -1.57 -34.92 -3.40
CA PRO A 528 -0.37 -34.31 -3.98
C PRO A 528 -0.64 -33.26 -5.07
N ASP A 529 -1.84 -33.28 -5.67
CA ASP A 529 -2.27 -32.24 -6.59
C ASP A 529 -2.85 -31.02 -5.87
N GLU A 530 -3.12 -31.13 -4.57
CA GLU A 530 -3.63 -30.04 -3.75
C GLU A 530 -2.50 -29.08 -3.38
N THR A 531 -2.80 -27.79 -3.46
CA THR A 531 -1.92 -26.73 -3.02
C THR A 531 -2.73 -25.75 -2.18
N LEU A 532 -2.33 -25.56 -0.94
CA LEU A 532 -2.92 -24.57 -0.05
C LEU A 532 -2.22 -23.24 -0.25
N SER A 533 -2.97 -22.14 -0.22
CA SER A 533 -2.45 -20.76 -0.23
C SER A 533 -3.03 -20.02 0.96
N LEU A 534 -2.17 -19.49 1.82
CA LEU A 534 -2.56 -18.96 3.13
C LEU A 534 -1.85 -17.65 3.40
N ARG A 535 -2.52 -16.71 4.07
CA ARG A 535 -1.88 -15.52 4.61
C ARG A 535 -1.47 -15.74 6.07
N PHE A 536 -0.16 -15.78 6.32
CA PHE A 536 0.44 -15.85 7.64
C PHE A 536 0.44 -14.48 8.31
N ALA A 537 -0.40 -14.31 9.34
CA ALA A 537 -0.56 -13.07 10.10
C ALA A 537 0.22 -13.04 11.43
N GLY A 538 1.15 -13.99 11.65
CA GLY A 538 1.94 -14.09 12.88
C GLY A 538 1.42 -15.12 13.90
N GLU A 539 0.18 -15.59 13.76
CA GLU A 539 -0.35 -16.68 14.59
C GLU A 539 0.18 -18.06 14.16
N PRO A 540 0.45 -18.98 15.10
CA PRO A 540 0.89 -20.33 14.77
C PRO A 540 -0.12 -21.08 13.91
N LEU A 541 0.35 -21.65 12.80
CA LEU A 541 -0.47 -22.27 11.77
C LEU A 541 -0.12 -23.74 11.66
N ALA A 542 -1.11 -24.63 11.84
CA ALA A 542 -0.91 -26.07 11.81
C ALA A 542 -1.43 -26.66 10.50
N ILE A 543 -0.55 -27.38 9.79
CA ILE A 543 -0.85 -28.09 8.55
C ILE A 543 -0.66 -29.59 8.79
N GLU A 544 -1.71 -30.37 8.64
CA GLU A 544 -1.70 -31.82 8.69
C GLU A 544 -1.44 -32.38 7.29
N VAL A 545 -0.36 -33.14 7.17
CA VAL A 545 0.07 -33.85 5.96
C VAL A 545 0.21 -35.32 6.32
N GLU A 546 -0.57 -36.20 5.68
CA GLU A 546 -0.44 -37.66 5.86
C GLU A 546 -0.41 -38.08 7.35
N GLY A 547 -1.26 -37.46 8.18
CA GLY A 547 -1.35 -37.72 9.63
C GLY A 547 -0.23 -37.10 10.48
N ARG A 548 0.66 -36.29 9.90
CA ARG A 548 1.69 -35.51 10.62
C ARG A 548 1.34 -34.04 10.63
N VAL A 549 1.44 -33.42 11.80
CA VAL A 549 1.20 -31.98 11.94
C VAL A 549 2.51 -31.21 11.84
N VAL A 550 2.60 -30.34 10.84
CA VAL A 550 3.64 -29.33 10.68
C VAL A 550 3.12 -28.01 11.21
N THR A 551 3.89 -27.35 12.07
CA THR A 551 3.51 -26.04 12.63
C THR A 551 4.42 -24.94 12.11
N LEU A 552 3.83 -23.93 11.48
CA LEU A 552 4.46 -22.66 11.11
C LEU A 552 4.28 -21.68 12.27
N ARG A 553 5.37 -21.08 12.78
CA ARG A 553 5.30 -20.05 13.82
C ARG A 553 6.49 -19.11 13.71
N GLN A 554 6.34 -17.87 14.20
CA GLN A 554 7.50 -17.01 14.37
C GLN A 554 8.38 -17.53 15.51
N ASP A 555 9.69 -17.52 15.30
CA ASP A 555 10.67 -17.75 16.35
C ASP A 555 10.93 -16.46 17.16
N TYR A 556 11.82 -16.54 18.16
CA TYR A 556 12.15 -15.40 19.00
C TYR A 556 12.91 -14.27 18.28
N LYS A 557 13.41 -14.53 17.06
CA LYS A 557 14.08 -13.56 16.18
C LYS A 557 13.12 -12.97 15.14
N GLY A 558 11.88 -13.47 15.07
CA GLY A 558 10.89 -13.08 14.07
C GLY A 558 11.00 -13.86 12.75
N ASP A 559 11.88 -14.85 12.66
CA ASP A 559 11.97 -15.75 11.51
C ASP A 559 10.81 -16.74 11.51
N LEU A 560 10.31 -17.12 10.32
CA LEU A 560 9.24 -18.12 10.22
C LEU A 560 9.84 -19.51 10.40
N ALA A 561 9.70 -20.06 11.59
CA ALA A 561 10.11 -21.41 11.91
C ALA A 561 9.02 -22.43 11.58
N VAL A 562 9.45 -23.52 10.96
CA VAL A 562 8.65 -24.70 10.65
C VAL A 562 9.07 -25.81 11.60
N VAL A 563 8.11 -26.30 12.37
CA VAL A 563 8.32 -27.31 13.40
C VAL A 563 7.58 -28.58 12.99
N LEU A 564 8.34 -29.64 12.76
CA LEU A 564 7.84 -30.99 12.56
C LEU A 564 8.21 -31.83 13.80
N PRO A 565 7.26 -32.51 14.46
CA PRO A 565 7.56 -33.37 15.60
C PRO A 565 8.63 -34.42 15.28
N GLY A 566 9.67 -34.50 16.13
CA GLY A 566 10.79 -35.43 15.95
C GLY A 566 11.91 -34.92 15.03
N ALA A 567 11.79 -33.72 14.46
CA ALA A 567 12.83 -33.09 13.65
C ALA A 567 13.26 -31.73 14.27
N PRO A 568 14.50 -31.27 14.01
CA PRO A 568 14.90 -29.91 14.39
C PRO A 568 14.04 -28.87 13.66
N ALA A 569 13.77 -27.74 14.32
CA ALA A 569 13.06 -26.64 13.69
C ALA A 569 13.87 -26.09 12.50
N ALA A 570 13.20 -25.91 11.37
CA ALA A 570 13.79 -25.36 10.15
C ALA A 570 13.22 -23.97 9.88
N ILE A 571 14.02 -23.09 9.26
CA ILE A 571 13.58 -21.73 8.95
C ILE A 571 13.07 -21.68 7.50
N LEU A 572 11.82 -21.26 7.32
CA LEU A 572 11.23 -20.96 6.02
C LEU A 572 11.55 -19.51 5.65
N ARG A 573 12.51 -19.35 4.73
CA ARG A 573 12.83 -18.06 4.11
C ARG A 573 11.84 -17.77 2.98
N ASP A 574 12.07 -18.38 1.83
CA ASP A 574 11.26 -18.30 0.63
C ASP A 574 10.84 -19.69 0.12
N LEU A 575 11.69 -20.70 0.31
CA LEU A 575 11.46 -22.09 -0.06
C LEU A 575 12.06 -23.03 0.98
N LEU A 576 11.28 -24.01 1.42
CA LEU A 576 11.68 -25.09 2.31
C LEU A 576 11.08 -26.40 1.81
N VAL A 577 11.90 -27.45 1.76
CA VAL A 577 11.45 -28.82 1.55
C VAL A 577 11.77 -29.61 2.81
N LEU A 578 10.75 -30.21 3.42
CA LEU A 578 10.91 -31.11 4.55
C LEU A 578 10.70 -32.56 4.08
N GLU A 579 11.74 -33.37 4.16
CA GLU A 579 11.65 -34.79 3.84
C GLU A 579 10.83 -35.53 4.89
N VAL A 580 9.88 -36.34 4.41
CA VAL A 580 9.09 -37.29 5.19
C VAL A 580 9.15 -38.67 4.51
N PRO A 581 8.85 -39.78 5.22
CA PRO A 581 9.02 -41.12 4.66
C PRO A 581 8.24 -41.41 3.36
N LEU A 582 7.15 -40.70 3.11
CA LEU A 582 6.29 -40.88 1.93
C LEU A 582 6.49 -39.82 0.84
N GLY A 583 7.34 -38.81 1.07
CA GLY A 583 7.54 -37.71 0.14
C GLY A 583 8.26 -36.50 0.73
N GLY A 584 8.07 -35.35 0.09
CA GLY A 584 8.50 -34.04 0.59
C GLY A 584 7.31 -33.13 0.87
N ILE A 585 7.31 -32.47 2.03
CA ILE A 585 6.42 -31.35 2.32
C ILE A 585 7.06 -30.08 1.75
N LEU A 586 6.36 -29.42 0.85
CA LEU A 586 6.79 -28.21 0.16
C LEU A 586 6.18 -27.01 0.84
N LEU A 587 7.02 -26.08 1.27
CA LEU A 587 6.57 -24.80 1.81
C LEU A 587 7.30 -23.68 1.06
N VAL A 588 6.54 -22.76 0.49
CA VAL A 588 7.08 -21.55 -0.12
C VAL A 588 6.43 -20.33 0.48
N ARG A 589 7.19 -19.24 0.56
CA ARG A 589 6.76 -18.00 1.18
C ARG A 589 7.16 -16.82 0.31
N GLN A 590 6.24 -15.87 0.21
CA GLN A 590 6.50 -14.54 -0.33
C GLN A 590 5.73 -13.53 0.52
N GLY A 591 6.46 -12.63 1.18
CA GLY A 591 5.87 -11.70 2.16
C GLY A 591 5.10 -12.41 3.28
N SER A 592 3.80 -12.14 3.38
CA SER A 592 2.88 -12.79 4.33
C SER A 592 2.18 -14.01 3.73
N PHE A 593 2.31 -14.29 2.44
CA PHE A 593 1.69 -15.46 1.83
C PHE A 593 2.60 -16.67 1.94
N VAL A 594 1.99 -17.81 2.27
CA VAL A 594 2.63 -19.12 2.34
C VAL A 594 1.81 -20.08 1.50
N MET A 595 2.47 -20.81 0.60
CA MET A 595 1.87 -21.95 -0.08
C MET A 595 2.46 -23.25 0.45
N ALA A 596 1.59 -24.25 0.59
CA ALA A 596 1.96 -25.58 1.04
C ALA A 596 1.44 -26.63 0.05
N SER A 597 2.28 -27.60 -0.28
CA SER A 597 1.92 -28.75 -1.11
C SER A 597 2.78 -29.95 -0.71
N VAL A 598 2.52 -31.11 -1.31
CA VAL A 598 3.27 -32.34 -1.05
C VAL A 598 3.67 -32.98 -2.36
N LEU A 599 4.87 -33.55 -2.40
CA LEU A 599 5.33 -34.34 -3.54
C LEU A 599 5.67 -35.76 -3.04
N PRO A 600 4.99 -36.81 -3.53
CA PRO A 600 5.28 -38.17 -3.12
C PRO A 600 6.61 -38.63 -3.73
N HIS A 601 7.33 -39.50 -3.01
CA HIS A 601 8.53 -40.14 -3.55
C HIS A 601 8.16 -41.03 -4.74
N LEU A 602 9.00 -41.04 -5.77
CA LEU A 602 8.76 -41.92 -6.91
C LEU A 602 9.25 -43.33 -6.54
N PRO A 603 8.45 -44.40 -6.75
CA PRO A 603 8.92 -45.75 -6.48
C PRO A 603 10.11 -46.10 -7.38
N VAL A 604 11.06 -46.86 -6.82
CA VAL A 604 12.13 -47.50 -7.60
C VAL A 604 11.58 -48.82 -8.10
N ASP A 605 11.42 -48.96 -9.41
CA ASP A 605 11.07 -50.24 -10.05
C ASP A 605 12.21 -51.25 -9.98
#